data_AF-A0A1B1AF28-F1
#
_entry.id   AF-A0A1B1AF28-F1
#
_cell.length_a   1.000
_cell.length_b   1.000
_cell.length_c   1.000
_cell.angle_alpha   90.00
_cell.angle_beta   90.00
_cell.angle_gamma   90.00
#
_symmetry.space_group_name_H-M   'P 1'
#
loop_
_entity.id
_entity.type
_entity.pdbx_description
1 polymer ?
#
loop_
_entity_poly.entity_id
_entity_poly.type
_entity_poly.pdbx_seq_one_letter_code
_entity_poly.pdbx_strand_id
1 'polypeptide(L)'
;MRIVVALTALVLAACTQQPVAYTPDVERNFMTACEIQGASNALCGCTWDRIEADIPPDDFAALERLPGPQREDHPMTAQINGYVEACNASLATESAPSAEDPVPAP
;
A
#
# COMPACT_ATOMS: atom_id res chain seq x y z
N MET A 1 22.03 54.49 -5.54
CA MET A 1 20.89 53.81 -4.88
C MET A 1 20.57 52.57 -5.72
N ARG A 2 21.35 51.52 -5.50
CA ARG A 2 21.47 50.31 -6.33
C ARG A 2 21.36 49.13 -5.36
N ILE A 3 20.56 48.13 -5.72
CA ILE A 3 20.55 46.77 -5.16
C ILE A 3 19.80 46.61 -3.82
N VAL A 4 18.46 46.67 -3.82
CA VAL A 4 17.63 46.07 -2.74
C VAL A 4 16.28 45.58 -3.28
N VAL A 5 16.23 44.72 -4.31
CA VAL A 5 14.95 44.08 -4.74
C VAL A 5 15.11 42.62 -5.19
N ALA A 6 16.29 42.00 -5.08
CA ALA A 6 16.57 40.73 -5.78
C ALA A 6 16.71 39.49 -4.87
N LEU A 7 16.17 39.49 -3.64
CA LEU A 7 16.39 38.40 -2.66
C LEU A 7 15.15 37.59 -2.26
N THR A 8 13.96 37.89 -2.79
CA THR A 8 12.71 37.20 -2.38
C THR A 8 12.33 35.99 -3.23
N ALA A 9 13.07 35.65 -4.29
CA ALA A 9 12.66 34.58 -5.23
C ALA A 9 13.23 33.18 -4.95
N LEU A 10 14.11 33.00 -3.95
CA LEU A 10 14.84 31.74 -3.73
C LEU A 10 14.21 30.76 -2.73
N VAL A 11 13.04 31.07 -2.15
CA VAL A 11 12.43 30.22 -1.10
C VAL A 11 11.38 29.24 -1.65
N LEU A 12 10.97 29.35 -2.92
CA LEU A 12 9.94 28.48 -3.52
C LEU A 12 10.49 27.20 -4.17
N ALA A 13 11.81 27.01 -4.23
CA ALA A 13 12.41 25.78 -4.75
C ALA A 13 12.47 24.63 -3.72
N ALA A 14 12.04 24.87 -2.48
CA ALA A 14 11.88 23.85 -1.44
C ALA A 14 10.47 23.23 -1.43
N CYS A 15 9.68 23.42 -2.49
CA CYS A 15 8.49 22.62 -2.76
C CYS A 15 8.92 21.21 -3.22
N THR A 16 9.38 20.44 -2.23
CA THR A 16 9.29 18.97 -2.11
C THR A 16 9.17 18.20 -3.41
N GLN A 17 10.25 17.55 -3.84
CA GLN A 17 10.15 16.48 -4.82
C GLN A 17 9.26 15.38 -4.24
N GLN A 18 8.03 15.26 -4.76
CA GLN A 18 7.11 14.20 -4.36
C GLN A 18 7.70 12.83 -4.71
N PRO A 19 7.64 11.84 -3.81
CA PRO A 19 7.99 10.46 -4.16
C PRO A 19 7.04 9.96 -5.24
N VAL A 20 7.59 9.65 -6.41
CA VAL A 20 6.83 9.06 -7.53
C VAL A 20 6.57 7.56 -7.35
N ALA A 21 7.15 6.93 -6.33
CA ALA A 21 7.01 5.51 -6.02
C ALA A 21 7.15 5.27 -4.51
N TYR A 22 6.64 4.14 -4.04
CA TYR A 22 6.90 3.65 -2.69
C TYR A 22 8.38 3.31 -2.51
N THR A 23 8.92 3.56 -1.31
CA THR A 23 10.27 3.11 -1.00
C THR A 23 10.24 1.67 -0.50
N PRO A 24 11.35 0.90 -0.66
CA PRO A 24 11.43 -0.46 -0.13
C PRO A 24 11.22 -0.55 1.39
N ASP A 25 11.49 0.54 2.11
CA ASP A 25 11.25 0.61 3.56
C ASP A 25 9.76 0.64 3.90
N VAL A 26 8.92 1.30 3.08
CA VAL A 26 7.46 1.35 3.30
C VAL A 26 6.85 -0.02 3.06
N GLU A 27 7.22 -0.69 1.96
CA GLU A 27 6.81 -2.06 1.68
C GLU A 27 7.18 -3.00 2.83
N ARG A 28 8.45 -3.00 3.23
CA ARG A 28 8.93 -3.88 4.32
C ARG A 28 8.16 -3.63 5.62
N ASN A 29 7.88 -2.37 5.95
CA ASN A 29 7.14 -2.01 7.15
C ASN A 29 5.69 -2.52 7.08
N PHE A 30 5.02 -2.35 5.94
CA PHE A 30 3.68 -2.89 5.72
C PHE A 30 3.66 -4.42 5.84
N MET A 31 4.55 -5.11 5.13
CA MET A 31 4.66 -6.57 5.15
C MET A 31 4.88 -7.10 6.57
N THR A 32 5.81 -6.49 7.31
CA THR A 32 6.10 -6.85 8.70
C THR A 32 4.90 -6.63 9.60
N ALA A 33 4.23 -5.48 9.50
CA ALA A 33 3.07 -5.17 10.32
C ALA A 33 1.86 -6.07 10.02
N CYS A 34 1.67 -6.44 8.76
CA CYS A 34 0.62 -7.33 8.31
C CYS A 34 0.82 -8.75 8.86
N GLU A 35 2.04 -9.28 8.80
CA GLU A 35 2.36 -10.60 9.37
C GLU A 35 2.26 -10.63 10.89
N ILE A 36 2.68 -9.56 11.58
CA ILE A 36 2.53 -9.43 13.04
C ILE A 36 1.05 -9.45 13.46
N GLN A 37 0.14 -8.98 12.61
CA GLN A 37 -1.30 -9.04 12.82
C GLN A 37 -1.90 -10.43 12.52
N GLY A 38 -1.09 -11.39 12.10
CA GLY A 38 -1.47 -12.79 11.92
C GLY A 38 -1.88 -13.17 10.49
N ALA A 39 -1.73 -12.27 9.51
CA ALA A 39 -1.92 -12.60 8.10
C ALA A 39 -0.75 -13.43 7.55
N SER A 40 -1.01 -14.23 6.50
CA SER A 40 0.04 -14.97 5.82
C SER A 40 0.89 -14.04 4.94
N ASN A 41 2.15 -14.38 4.72
CA ASN A 41 3.03 -13.62 3.83
C ASN A 41 2.42 -13.46 2.41
N ALA A 42 1.76 -14.48 1.88
CA ALA A 42 1.06 -14.41 0.59
C ALA A 42 -0.10 -13.40 0.59
N LEU A 43 -0.89 -13.34 1.68
CA LEU A 43 -1.97 -12.36 1.82
C LEU A 43 -1.42 -10.93 1.93
N CYS A 44 -0.35 -10.76 2.72
CA CYS A 44 0.33 -9.47 2.87
C CYS A 44 0.91 -8.99 1.54
N GLY A 45 1.58 -9.87 0.79
CA GLY A 45 2.18 -9.55 -0.51
C GLY A 45 1.11 -9.16 -1.52
N CYS A 46 0.06 -9.96 -1.67
CA CYS A 46 -1.04 -9.62 -2.58
C CYS A 46 -1.69 -8.27 -2.22
N THR A 47 -1.89 -8.00 -0.93
CA THR A 47 -2.47 -6.73 -0.48
C THR A 47 -1.53 -5.56 -0.79
N TRP A 48 -0.23 -5.73 -0.58
CA TRP A 48 0.78 -4.73 -0.93
C TRP A 48 0.79 -4.42 -2.42
N ASP A 49 0.78 -5.43 -3.28
CA ASP A 49 0.77 -5.25 -4.74
C ASP A 49 -0.43 -4.39 -5.20
N ARG A 50 -1.59 -4.54 -4.54
CA ARG A 50 -2.78 -3.71 -4.77
C ARG A 50 -2.61 -2.29 -4.28
N ILE A 51 -2.03 -2.09 -3.10
CA ILE A 51 -1.72 -0.76 -2.57
C ILE A 51 -0.76 -0.03 -3.52
N GLU A 52 0.33 -0.69 -3.95
CA GLU A 52 1.32 -0.12 -4.85
C GLU A 52 0.73 0.26 -6.21
N ALA A 53 -0.18 -0.57 -6.74
CA ALA A 53 -0.81 -0.32 -8.04
C ALA A 53 -1.86 0.81 -8.00
N ASP A 54 -2.65 0.87 -6.94
CA ASP A 54 -3.91 1.63 -6.93
C ASP A 54 -3.92 2.84 -5.98
N ILE A 55 -2.94 2.95 -5.06
CA ILE A 55 -2.87 4.05 -4.09
C ILE A 55 -1.62 4.90 -4.35
N PRO A 56 -1.75 6.23 -4.52
CA PRO A 56 -0.59 7.11 -4.61
C PRO A 56 0.23 7.10 -3.32
N PRO A 57 1.58 7.12 -3.38
CA PRO A 57 2.43 7.11 -2.19
C PRO A 57 2.13 8.23 -1.17
N ASP A 58 1.78 9.43 -1.66
CA ASP A 58 1.45 10.57 -0.80
C ASP A 58 0.13 10.37 -0.04
N ASP A 59 -0.86 9.75 -0.69
CA ASP A 59 -2.16 9.48 -0.10
C ASP A 59 -2.05 8.41 0.99
N PHE A 60 -1.28 7.35 0.73
CA PHE A 60 -0.96 6.34 1.74
C PHE A 60 -0.16 6.95 2.90
N ALA A 61 0.85 7.78 2.62
CA ALA A 61 1.60 8.47 3.66
C ALA A 61 0.72 9.45 4.46
N ALA A 62 -0.30 10.05 3.86
CA ALA A 62 -1.28 10.88 4.57
C ALA A 62 -2.15 10.03 5.52
N LEU A 63 -2.61 8.86 5.07
CA LEU A 63 -3.34 7.90 5.89
C LEU A 63 -2.50 7.45 7.10
N GLU A 64 -1.24 7.07 6.89
CA GLU A 64 -0.33 6.59 7.94
C GLU A 64 -0.06 7.63 9.04
N ARG A 65 -0.16 8.93 8.72
CA ARG A 65 0.00 10.02 9.70
C ARG A 65 -1.24 10.24 10.56
N LEU A 66 -2.39 9.65 10.22
CA LEU A 66 -3.61 9.80 11.01
C LEU A 66 -3.51 9.04 12.35
N PRO A 67 -4.04 9.60 13.45
CA PRO A 67 -4.26 8.86 14.69
C PRO A 67 -5.16 7.64 14.45
N GLY A 68 -4.96 6.56 15.23
CA GLY A 68 -5.66 5.28 15.07
C GLY A 68 -7.16 5.40 14.73
N PRO A 69 -7.98 6.06 15.58
CA PRO A 69 -9.41 6.19 15.31
C PRO A 69 -9.74 6.93 14.01
N GLN A 70 -8.97 7.98 13.67
CA GLN A 70 -9.19 8.73 12.44
C GLN A 70 -8.76 7.94 11.21
N ARG A 71 -7.73 7.10 11.35
CA ARG A 71 -7.28 6.19 10.30
C ARG A 71 -8.32 5.11 10.06
N GLU A 72 -8.83 4.49 11.12
CA GLU A 72 -9.86 3.45 11.06
C GLU A 72 -11.11 3.92 10.34
N ASP A 73 -11.55 5.16 10.60
CA ASP A 73 -12.71 5.78 9.95
C ASP A 73 -12.43 6.32 8.53
N HIS A 74 -11.17 6.33 8.09
CA HIS A 74 -10.80 6.91 6.80
C HIS A 74 -11.29 6.03 5.62
N PRO A 75 -11.87 6.59 4.54
CA PRO A 75 -12.39 5.80 3.42
C PRO A 75 -11.36 4.87 2.76
N MET A 76 -10.09 5.28 2.73
CA MET A 76 -8.99 4.47 2.23
C MET A 76 -8.75 3.20 3.06
N THR A 77 -9.07 3.21 4.35
CA THR A 77 -8.99 1.99 5.18
C THR A 77 -10.00 0.96 4.71
N ALA A 78 -11.23 1.38 4.36
CA ALA A 78 -12.21 0.49 3.75
C ALA A 78 -11.76 -0.05 2.38
N GLN A 79 -11.09 0.79 1.58
CA GLN A 79 -10.49 0.37 0.31
C GLN A 79 -9.42 -0.72 0.51
N ILE A 80 -8.48 -0.51 1.43
CA ILE A 80 -7.42 -1.47 1.75
C ILE A 80 -8.01 -2.78 2.29
N ASN A 81 -9.03 -2.71 3.14
CA ASN A 81 -9.74 -3.90 3.62
C ASN A 81 -10.37 -4.68 2.46
N GLY A 82 -10.92 -3.98 1.46
CA GLY A 82 -11.42 -4.60 0.22
C GLY A 82 -10.32 -5.34 -0.56
N TYR A 83 -9.08 -4.84 -0.57
CA TYR A 83 -7.95 -5.55 -1.17
C TYR A 83 -7.62 -6.84 -0.41
N VAL A 84 -7.63 -6.81 0.93
CA VAL A 84 -7.43 -8.00 1.76
C VAL A 84 -8.48 -9.06 1.44
N GLU A 85 -9.76 -8.69 1.36
CA GLU A 85 -10.85 -9.60 1.02
C GLU A 85 -10.67 -10.22 -0.37
N ALA A 86 -10.37 -9.40 -1.38
CA ALA A 86 -10.14 -9.86 -2.75
C ALA A 86 -8.92 -10.78 -2.88
N CYS A 87 -7.82 -10.45 -2.20
CA CYS A 87 -6.63 -11.27 -2.15
C CYS A 87 -6.88 -12.61 -1.46
N ASN A 88 -7.58 -12.60 -0.33
CA ASN A 88 -7.94 -13.82 0.39
C ASN A 88 -8.81 -14.76 -0.46
N ALA A 89 -9.80 -14.23 -1.18
CA ALA A 89 -10.63 -15.00 -2.11
C ALA A 89 -9.83 -15.59 -3.28
N SER A 90 -8.88 -14.82 -3.82
CA SER A 90 -8.03 -15.27 -4.93
C SER A 90 -7.10 -16.40 -4.51
N LEU A 91 -6.43 -16.26 -3.36
CA LEU A 91 -5.54 -17.27 -2.79
C LEU A 91 -6.27 -18.55 -2.39
N ALA A 92 -7.51 -18.43 -1.89
CA ALA A 92 -8.35 -19.59 -1.59
C ALA A 92 -8.71 -20.39 -2.85
N THR A 93 -8.92 -19.71 -3.98
CA THR A 93 -9.23 -20.34 -5.27
C THR A 93 -8.03 -21.10 -5.82
N GLU A 94 -6.83 -20.52 -5.72
CA GLU A 94 -5.58 -21.15 -6.18
C GLU A 94 -5.19 -22.38 -5.34
N SER A 95 -5.60 -22.42 -4.07
CA SER A 95 -5.36 -23.56 -3.17
C SER A 95 -6.36 -24.70 -3.34
N ALA A 96 -7.45 -24.51 -4.09
CA ALA A 96 -8.43 -25.56 -4.32
C ALA A 96 -7.84 -26.62 -5.26
N PRO A 97 -7.90 -27.92 -4.92
CA PRO A 97 -7.42 -28.97 -5.81
C PRO A 97 -8.22 -28.93 -7.12
N SER A 98 -7.53 -28.77 -8.25
CA SER A 98 -8.12 -28.93 -9.58
C SER A 98 -8.82 -30.29 -9.64
N ALA A 99 -10.15 -30.28 -9.66
CA ALA A 99 -10.98 -31.47 -9.73
C ALA A 99 -10.97 -32.06 -11.15
N GLU A 100 -9.80 -32.23 -11.78
CA GLU A 100 -9.66 -32.77 -13.14
C GLU A 100 -8.32 -33.49 -13.31
N ASP A 101 -7.93 -34.37 -12.37
CA ASP A 101 -7.02 -35.46 -12.70
C ASP A 101 -7.85 -36.75 -12.82
N PRO A 102 -8.04 -37.31 -14.04
CA PRO A 102 -8.74 -38.57 -14.19
C PRO A 102 -7.91 -39.66 -13.53
N VAL A 103 -8.43 -40.22 -12.44
CA VAL A 103 -7.91 -41.45 -11.82
C VAL A 103 -7.86 -42.53 -12.91
N PRO A 104 -6.69 -43.09 -13.24
CA PRO A 104 -6.62 -44.21 -14.17
C PRO A 104 -7.37 -45.40 -13.54
N ALA A 105 -8.35 -45.93 -14.26
CA ALA A 105 -9.06 -47.15 -13.86
C ALA A 105 -8.09 -48.34 -13.75
N PRO A 106 -8.33 -49.30 -12.83
CA PRO A 106 -7.43 -50.41 -12.52
C PRO A 106 -7.20 -51.39 -13.67
#